data_AF-A0A850R2M1-F1
#
_entry.id   AF-A0A850R2M1-F1
#
_cell.length_a   1.000
_cell.length_b   1.000
_cell.length_c   1.000
_cell.angle_alpha   90.00
_cell.angle_beta   90.00
_cell.angle_gamma   90.00
#
_symmetry.space_group_name_H-M   'P 1'
#
loop_
_entity.id
_entity.type
_entity.pdbx_description
1 polymer ?
#
loop_
_entity_poly.entity_id
_entity_poly.type
_entity_poly.pdbx_seq_one_letter_code
_entity_poly.pdbx_strand_id
1 'polypeptide(L)'
;KQRDYIEADLERLISKDKLLREAYELNQRSDDPLFVKNLENVQGDERDVIFISFTYGPQEKGAANIPQRFGPINSASGWRRLNVLFTRAKKRIQIYSSMTADQIVLNENSSLGVTSLKGYLKYAQHGQLIGHDGVQQKEPDSDFEISVMDALAGKGFECVPQVGVSGFFIDIAVRDPGMPGRYLMGIECDGATYHSSKSTRDRDRVRQGVLEGLGWNIRRIWSTDWFKHPEAELKPIVEELKRLSTPIKQQTSTESISEVKEKSAEELSHKAAKTLEEALTRYKLVIEKKYPNTEPHEKLLRPDMIEHLIMDRPMTHEEFKLRVPAYLRQNTSAKEAADYLDDVLEIITDYESIESFSLVSQEMSS
;
A
#
# COMPACT_ATOMS: atom_id res chain seq x y z
N LYS A 1 14.79 4.53 23.04
CA LYS A 1 14.58 3.53 24.12
C LYS A 1 14.71 2.10 23.60
N GLN A 2 13.81 1.55 22.78
CA GLN A 2 13.93 0.15 22.31
C GLN A 2 15.20 -0.09 21.48
N ARG A 3 15.53 0.80 20.52
CA ARG A 3 16.79 0.76 19.77
C ARG A 3 18.00 0.66 20.69
N ASP A 4 18.08 1.55 21.67
CA ASP A 4 19.22 1.63 22.59
C ASP A 4 19.36 0.33 23.42
N TYR A 5 18.24 -0.30 23.80
CA TYR A 5 18.27 -1.62 24.47
C TYR A 5 18.80 -2.73 23.54
N ILE A 6 18.39 -2.73 22.28
CA ILE A 6 18.87 -3.71 21.29
C ILE A 6 20.36 -3.53 21.05
N GLU A 7 20.83 -2.28 20.89
CA GLU A 7 22.25 -1.95 20.73
C GLU A 7 23.07 -2.40 21.95
N ALA A 8 22.62 -2.05 23.17
CA ALA A 8 23.30 -2.44 24.40
C ALA A 8 23.37 -3.97 24.59
N ASP A 9 22.29 -4.69 24.28
CA ASP A 9 22.30 -6.16 24.35
C ASP A 9 23.19 -6.79 23.28
N LEU A 10 23.22 -6.23 22.07
CA LEU A 10 24.10 -6.66 20.99
C LEU A 10 25.57 -6.49 21.39
N GLU A 11 25.96 -5.32 21.89
CA GLU A 11 27.31 -5.04 22.40
C GLU A 11 27.69 -6.01 23.53
N ARG A 12 26.77 -6.23 24.48
CA ARG A 12 26.97 -7.19 25.56
C ARG A 12 27.19 -8.61 25.05
N LEU A 13 26.46 -9.05 24.01
CA LEU A 13 26.65 -10.38 23.42
C LEU A 13 27.97 -10.48 22.65
N ILE A 14 28.33 -9.47 21.87
CA ILE A 14 29.63 -9.36 21.17
C ILE A 14 30.81 -9.45 22.16
N SER A 15 30.65 -8.90 23.37
CA SER A 15 31.69 -8.97 24.41
C SER A 15 31.90 -10.40 24.97
N LYS A 16 30.88 -11.27 24.88
CA LYS A 16 30.90 -12.62 25.48
C LYS A 16 31.15 -13.73 24.47
N ASP A 17 30.80 -13.51 23.21
CA ASP A 17 30.90 -14.52 22.16
C ASP A 17 31.95 -14.12 21.11
N LYS A 18 33.02 -14.93 21.03
CA LYS A 18 34.13 -14.71 20.09
C LYS A 18 33.68 -14.85 18.63
N LEU A 19 32.86 -15.85 18.31
CA LEU A 19 32.41 -16.08 16.93
C LEU A 19 31.50 -14.94 16.47
N LEU A 20 30.59 -14.48 17.35
CA LEU A 20 29.75 -13.33 17.06
C LEU A 20 30.58 -12.06 16.83
N ARG A 21 31.61 -11.84 17.65
CA ARG A 21 32.51 -10.68 17.49
C ARG A 21 33.21 -10.68 16.13
N GLU A 22 33.82 -11.79 15.76
CA GLU A 22 34.50 -11.93 14.47
C GLU A 22 33.54 -11.71 13.29
N ALA A 23 32.33 -12.28 13.37
CA ALA A 23 31.30 -12.09 12.34
C ALA A 23 30.80 -10.64 12.27
N TYR A 24 30.61 -9.98 13.41
CA TYR A 24 30.19 -8.58 13.48
C TYR A 24 31.27 -7.66 12.91
N GLU A 25 32.54 -7.83 13.30
CA GLU A 25 33.65 -7.04 12.76
C GLU A 25 33.81 -7.19 11.25
N LEU A 26 33.61 -8.40 10.72
CA LEU A 26 33.60 -8.64 9.28
C LEU A 26 32.43 -7.92 8.60
N ASN A 27 31.22 -8.00 9.18
CA ASN A 27 30.04 -7.33 8.65
C ASN A 27 30.18 -5.80 8.67
N GLN A 28 30.77 -5.22 9.72
CA GLN A 28 31.02 -3.78 9.80
C GLN A 28 32.00 -3.25 8.73
N ARG A 29 32.75 -4.13 8.07
CA ARG A 29 33.65 -3.79 6.94
C ARG A 29 33.02 -4.05 5.57
N SER A 30 31.79 -4.56 5.52
CA SER A 30 31.07 -4.76 4.27
C SER A 30 30.41 -3.47 3.78
N ASP A 31 29.99 -3.46 2.51
CA ASP A 31 29.29 -2.31 1.91
C ASP A 31 27.92 -2.05 2.56
N ASP A 32 27.30 -3.09 3.14
CA ASP A 32 25.99 -3.07 3.78
C ASP A 32 26.05 -3.57 5.24
N PRO A 33 26.65 -2.78 6.17
CA PRO A 33 26.79 -3.20 7.55
C PRO A 33 25.43 -3.30 8.26
N LEU A 34 25.39 -4.08 9.34
CA LEU A 34 24.27 -4.18 10.25
C LEU A 34 24.02 -2.82 10.91
N PHE A 35 22.75 -2.43 10.98
CA PHE A 35 22.34 -1.23 11.68
C PHE A 35 21.12 -1.51 12.55
N VAL A 36 20.97 -0.71 13.60
CA VAL A 36 19.75 -0.66 14.42
C VAL A 36 19.24 0.78 14.38
N LYS A 37 18.10 0.98 13.70
CA LYS A 37 17.50 2.31 13.51
C LYS A 37 16.03 2.27 13.89
N ASN A 38 15.50 3.41 14.32
CA ASN A 38 14.05 3.61 14.36
C ASN A 38 13.54 3.93 12.95
N LEU A 39 12.25 3.69 12.71
CA LEU A 39 11.61 3.88 11.41
C LEU A 39 11.77 5.31 10.86
N GLU A 40 11.73 6.32 11.72
CA GLU A 40 11.91 7.72 11.32
C GLU A 40 13.31 8.05 10.78
N ASN A 41 14.31 7.21 11.05
CA ASN A 41 15.70 7.41 10.65
C ASN A 41 16.13 6.49 9.50
N VAL A 42 15.20 5.72 8.93
CA VAL A 42 15.44 4.85 7.78
C VAL A 42 15.20 5.64 6.50
N GLN A 43 16.25 5.89 5.73
CA GLN A 43 16.15 6.64 4.47
C GLN A 43 16.95 5.94 3.39
N GLY A 44 16.27 5.29 2.44
CA GLY A 44 16.93 4.53 1.37
C GLY A 44 17.72 3.30 1.84
N ASP A 45 17.73 3.00 3.15
CA ASP A 45 18.46 1.85 3.69
C ASP A 45 17.74 0.54 3.33
N GLU A 46 18.27 -0.20 2.38
CA GLU A 46 17.77 -1.52 2.01
C GLU A 46 18.70 -2.64 2.49
N ARG A 47 18.13 -3.77 2.86
CA ARG A 47 18.90 -4.96 3.26
C ARG A 47 18.26 -6.23 2.70
N ASP A 48 19.06 -7.26 2.50
CA ASP A 48 18.54 -8.58 2.14
C ASP A 48 17.54 -9.10 3.17
N VAL A 49 17.86 -8.90 4.46
CA VAL A 49 17.01 -9.30 5.58
C VAL A 49 16.82 -8.12 6.51
N ILE A 50 15.56 -7.83 6.86
CA ILE A 50 15.21 -6.82 7.86
C ILE A 50 14.50 -7.48 9.05
N PHE A 51 14.92 -7.10 10.24
CA PHE A 51 14.27 -7.47 11.49
C PHE A 51 13.46 -6.28 12.01
N ILE A 52 12.17 -6.48 12.20
CA ILE A 52 11.25 -5.45 12.68
C ILE A 52 10.85 -5.80 14.11
N SER A 53 11.20 -4.94 15.06
CA SER A 53 10.71 -5.05 16.44
C SER A 53 9.59 -4.02 16.65
N PHE A 54 8.35 -4.48 16.81
CA PHE A 54 7.25 -3.59 17.21
C PHE A 54 7.37 -3.19 18.67
N THR A 55 7.13 -1.91 18.95
CA THR A 55 7.09 -1.34 20.31
C THR A 55 5.68 -1.24 20.88
N TYR A 56 4.69 -1.73 20.13
CA TYR A 56 3.29 -1.81 20.53
C TYR A 56 2.97 -3.18 21.12
N GLY A 57 2.14 -3.19 22.14
CA GLY A 57 1.71 -4.42 22.76
C GLY A 57 0.96 -4.20 24.07
N PRO A 58 0.59 -5.30 24.74
CA PRO A 58 -0.03 -5.27 26.06
C PRO A 58 0.82 -4.48 27.06
N GLN A 59 0.17 -3.70 27.92
CA GLN A 59 0.88 -3.01 29.02
C GLN A 59 1.36 -4.00 30.09
N GLU A 60 0.66 -5.12 30.22
CA GLU A 60 0.98 -6.20 31.14
C GLU A 60 1.12 -7.52 30.39
N LYS A 61 2.04 -8.37 30.86
CA LYS A 61 2.29 -9.67 30.23
C LYS A 61 1.02 -10.53 30.26
N GLY A 62 0.57 -10.96 29.09
CA GLY A 62 -0.60 -11.81 28.93
C GLY A 62 -1.95 -11.09 28.89
N ALA A 63 -1.98 -9.74 28.95
CA ALA A 63 -3.23 -9.02 28.79
C ALA A 63 -3.79 -9.19 27.37
N ALA A 64 -5.09 -9.47 27.27
CA ALA A 64 -5.79 -9.68 26.01
C ALA A 64 -5.93 -8.36 25.22
N ASN A 65 -6.05 -7.23 25.93
CA ASN A 65 -6.25 -5.93 25.32
C ASN A 65 -4.93 -5.17 25.22
N ILE A 66 -4.78 -4.41 24.14
CA ILE A 66 -3.65 -3.50 23.91
C ILE A 66 -4.14 -2.07 23.70
N PRO A 67 -3.32 -1.06 24.03
CA PRO A 67 -3.60 0.31 23.64
C PRO A 67 -3.62 0.47 22.11
N GLN A 68 -4.70 1.04 21.56
CA GLN A 68 -4.87 1.30 20.11
C GLN A 68 -4.17 2.60 19.65
N ARG A 69 -3.02 2.92 20.27
CA ARG A 69 -2.22 4.12 20.00
C ARG A 69 -0.92 3.73 19.31
N PHE A 70 -0.97 3.53 17.99
CA PHE A 70 0.18 3.16 17.15
C PHE A 70 0.98 4.39 16.67
N GLY A 71 0.91 5.49 17.42
CA GLY A 71 1.72 6.70 17.19
C GLY A 71 1.58 7.23 15.75
N PRO A 72 2.69 7.44 15.02
CA PRO A 72 2.68 7.92 13.64
C PRO A 72 1.93 7.02 12.64
N ILE A 73 1.61 5.77 12.99
CA ILE A 73 0.83 4.88 12.13
C ILE A 73 -0.66 5.27 12.15
N ASN A 74 -1.14 5.88 13.23
CA ASN A 74 -2.54 6.36 13.32
C ASN A 74 -2.81 7.60 12.46
N SER A 75 -1.79 8.29 11.93
CA SER A 75 -2.00 9.43 11.04
C SER A 75 -2.51 8.97 9.67
N ALA A 76 -3.07 9.91 8.89
CA ALA A 76 -3.50 9.66 7.51
C ALA A 76 -2.36 9.14 6.61
N SER A 77 -1.13 9.61 6.83
CA SER A 77 0.08 9.18 6.11
C SER A 77 0.80 7.98 6.73
N GLY A 78 0.28 7.41 7.83
CA GLY A 78 0.91 6.31 8.55
C GLY A 78 1.16 5.06 7.71
N TRP A 79 0.33 4.83 6.68
CA TRP A 79 0.49 3.74 5.73
C TRP A 79 1.77 3.85 4.88
N ARG A 80 2.23 5.07 4.56
CA ARG A 80 3.48 5.27 3.79
C ARG A 80 4.69 4.80 4.60
N ARG A 81 4.67 5.04 5.92
CA ARG A 81 5.72 4.56 6.84
C ARG A 81 5.78 3.03 6.88
N LEU A 82 4.62 2.38 6.83
CA LEU A 82 4.55 0.93 6.74
C LEU A 82 5.03 0.40 5.40
N ASN A 83 4.67 1.05 4.30
CA ASN A 83 5.20 0.68 2.98
C ASN A 83 6.72 0.79 2.96
N VAL A 84 7.28 1.91 3.41
CA VAL A 84 8.73 2.05 3.58
C VAL A 84 9.28 0.91 4.43
N LEU A 85 8.70 0.64 5.60
CA LEU A 85 9.18 -0.43 6.47
C LEU A 85 9.16 -1.82 5.80
N PHE A 86 8.11 -2.13 5.04
CA PHE A 86 7.89 -3.46 4.47
C PHE A 86 8.58 -3.67 3.11
N THR A 87 8.91 -2.62 2.37
CA THR A 87 9.56 -2.74 1.06
C THR A 87 11.08 -2.64 1.11
N ARG A 88 11.68 -2.29 2.25
CA ARG A 88 13.14 -2.14 2.39
C ARG A 88 13.89 -3.48 2.41
N ALA A 89 13.18 -4.58 2.60
CA ALA A 89 13.78 -5.91 2.61
C ALA A 89 13.75 -6.52 1.21
N LYS A 90 14.91 -6.90 0.68
CA LYS A 90 15.04 -7.51 -0.66
C LYS A 90 14.62 -8.98 -0.68
N LYS A 91 14.85 -9.71 0.41
CA LYS A 91 14.60 -11.18 0.47
C LYS A 91 13.68 -11.59 1.61
N ARG A 92 13.81 -11.01 2.80
CA ARG A 92 13.04 -11.48 3.98
C ARG A 92 12.82 -10.41 5.03
N ILE A 93 11.62 -10.40 5.60
CA ILE A 93 11.29 -9.66 6.83
C ILE A 93 11.04 -10.66 7.96
N GLN A 94 11.62 -10.38 9.13
CA GLN A 94 11.32 -11.09 10.36
C GLN A 94 10.70 -10.11 11.37
N ILE A 95 9.48 -10.41 11.81
CA ILE A 95 8.76 -9.57 12.76
C ILE A 95 8.91 -10.14 14.18
N TYR A 96 9.17 -9.26 15.14
CA TYR A 96 9.04 -9.50 16.57
C TYR A 96 7.96 -8.57 17.11
N SER A 97 6.89 -9.15 17.66
CA SER A 97 5.74 -8.42 18.18
C SER A 97 5.27 -9.06 19.48
N SER A 98 4.86 -8.24 20.43
CA SER A 98 4.18 -8.69 21.66
C SER A 98 2.65 -8.68 21.53
N MET A 99 2.13 -8.39 20.34
CA MET A 99 0.71 -8.38 20.00
C MET A 99 0.42 -9.21 18.74
N THR A 100 -0.81 -9.69 18.62
CA THR A 100 -1.35 -10.35 17.43
C THR A 100 -2.22 -9.40 16.60
N ALA A 101 -2.51 -9.75 15.34
CA ALA A 101 -3.41 -8.96 14.51
C ALA A 101 -4.84 -8.85 15.09
N ASP A 102 -5.29 -9.89 15.81
CA ASP A 102 -6.63 -9.92 16.42
C ASP A 102 -6.78 -8.91 17.57
N GLN A 103 -5.67 -8.48 18.17
CA GLN A 103 -5.67 -7.45 19.21
C GLN A 103 -5.78 -6.02 18.64
N ILE A 104 -5.71 -5.84 17.32
CA ILE A 104 -5.90 -4.55 16.65
C ILE A 104 -7.38 -4.39 16.29
N VAL A 105 -8.01 -3.36 16.84
CA VAL A 105 -9.42 -3.08 16.65
C VAL A 105 -9.58 -2.04 15.55
N LEU A 106 -10.29 -2.42 14.47
CA LEU A 106 -10.64 -1.50 13.39
C LEU A 106 -12.06 -0.96 13.61
N ASN A 107 -12.26 0.29 13.24
CA ASN A 107 -13.54 0.99 13.18
C ASN A 107 -13.58 1.88 11.92
N GLU A 108 -14.71 2.53 11.65
CA GLU A 108 -14.91 3.36 10.45
C GLU A 108 -13.91 4.53 10.33
N ASN A 109 -13.33 4.98 11.45
CA ASN A 109 -12.36 6.07 11.49
C ASN A 109 -10.90 5.57 11.54
N SER A 110 -10.66 4.27 11.37
CA SER A 110 -9.32 3.71 11.42
C SER A 110 -8.52 4.12 10.20
N SER A 111 -7.35 4.71 10.42
CA SER A 111 -6.48 5.15 9.32
C SER A 111 -6.04 3.96 8.47
N LEU A 112 -5.73 4.22 7.21
CA LEU A 112 -5.14 3.22 6.31
C LEU A 112 -3.87 2.61 6.91
N GLY A 113 -3.11 3.35 7.71
CA GLY A 113 -1.94 2.82 8.42
C GLY A 113 -2.29 1.72 9.42
N VAL A 114 -3.28 1.94 10.30
CA VAL A 114 -3.70 0.92 11.29
C VAL A 114 -4.28 -0.30 10.60
N THR A 115 -5.05 -0.06 9.56
CA THR A 115 -5.66 -1.05 8.69
C THR A 115 -4.60 -1.93 8.00
N SER A 116 -3.60 -1.32 7.36
CA SER A 116 -2.46 -2.01 6.75
C SER A 116 -1.59 -2.75 7.76
N LEU A 117 -1.37 -2.19 8.95
CA LEU A 117 -0.64 -2.86 10.03
C LEU A 117 -1.32 -4.16 10.44
N LYS A 118 -2.65 -4.13 10.64
CA LYS A 118 -3.44 -5.32 10.98
C LYS A 118 -3.36 -6.36 9.87
N GLY A 119 -3.56 -5.95 8.62
CA GLY A 119 -3.47 -6.84 7.46
C GLY A 119 -2.10 -7.51 7.37
N TYR A 120 -1.02 -6.74 7.51
CA TYR A 120 0.34 -7.26 7.42
C TYR A 120 0.71 -8.19 8.57
N LEU A 121 0.32 -7.88 9.81
CA LEU A 121 0.54 -8.79 10.94
C LEU A 121 -0.24 -10.10 10.76
N LYS A 122 -1.47 -10.03 10.25
CA LYS A 122 -2.27 -11.21 9.98
C LYS A 122 -1.63 -12.09 8.90
N TYR A 123 -1.09 -11.46 7.85
CA TYR A 123 -0.29 -12.13 6.83
C TYR A 123 0.96 -12.78 7.43
N ALA A 124 1.73 -12.05 8.24
CA ALA A 124 2.93 -12.60 8.88
C ALA A 124 2.64 -13.78 9.83
N GLN A 125 1.45 -13.83 10.44
CA GLN A 125 1.03 -14.91 11.33
C GLN A 125 0.58 -16.17 10.58
N HIS A 126 -0.12 -16.03 9.45
CA HIS A 126 -0.83 -17.14 8.81
C HIS A 126 -0.38 -17.44 7.36
N GLY A 127 0.43 -16.56 6.77
CA GLY A 127 0.83 -16.64 5.35
C GLY A 127 -0.29 -16.32 4.35
N GLN A 128 -1.41 -15.75 4.81
CA GLN A 128 -2.57 -15.44 3.96
C GLN A 128 -2.73 -13.94 3.78
N LEU A 129 -2.69 -13.46 2.54
CA LEU A 129 -3.11 -12.11 2.20
C LEU A 129 -4.63 -12.02 2.32
N ILE A 130 -5.10 -11.22 3.27
CA ILE A 130 -6.50 -10.79 3.29
C ILE A 130 -6.51 -9.45 2.58
N GLY A 131 -7.08 -9.44 1.38
CA GLY A 131 -7.34 -8.24 0.64
C GLY A 131 -8.24 -7.30 1.45
N HIS A 132 -7.92 -6.01 1.40
CA HIS A 132 -8.87 -5.00 1.84
C HIS A 132 -9.97 -4.87 0.80
N ASP A 133 -11.23 -4.83 1.23
CA ASP A 133 -12.41 -4.49 0.42
C ASP A 133 -12.39 -3.04 -0.15
N GLY A 134 -11.21 -2.41 -0.24
CA GLY A 134 -10.98 -1.05 -0.71
C GLY A 134 -9.92 -0.92 -1.80
N VAL A 135 -9.43 -2.03 -2.38
CA VAL A 135 -8.68 -1.95 -3.64
C VAL A 135 -9.67 -1.48 -4.70
N GLN A 136 -9.35 -0.37 -5.38
CA GLN A 136 -10.15 0.17 -6.49
C GLN A 136 -10.63 -0.98 -7.37
N GLN A 137 -11.94 -1.21 -7.41
CA GLN A 137 -12.54 -2.04 -8.46
C GLN A 137 -12.43 -1.21 -9.74
N LYS A 138 -11.31 -1.37 -10.45
CA LYS A 138 -11.28 -0.90 -11.84
C LYS A 138 -12.15 -1.83 -12.65
N GLU A 139 -12.75 -1.30 -13.71
CA GLU A 139 -13.47 -2.16 -14.66
C GLU A 139 -12.52 -3.18 -15.29
N PRO A 140 -13.03 -4.34 -15.74
CA PRO A 140 -12.26 -5.28 -16.56
C PRO A 140 -11.67 -4.58 -17.79
N ASP A 141 -10.46 -4.97 -18.20
CA ASP A 141 -9.76 -4.34 -19.33
C ASP A 141 -10.20 -4.92 -20.69
N SER A 142 -10.95 -6.03 -20.68
CA SER A 142 -11.39 -6.72 -21.90
C SER A 142 -12.72 -7.49 -21.78
N ASP A 143 -13.43 -7.66 -22.91
CA ASP A 143 -14.63 -8.52 -23.01
C ASP A 143 -14.33 -9.98 -22.67
N PHE A 144 -13.07 -10.41 -22.85
CA PHE A 144 -12.61 -11.74 -22.46
C PHE A 144 -12.62 -11.89 -20.94
N GLU A 145 -12.10 -10.90 -20.20
CA GLU A 145 -12.16 -10.90 -18.73
C GLU A 145 -13.60 -10.92 -18.23
N ILE A 146 -14.49 -10.11 -18.83
CA ILE A 146 -15.92 -10.09 -18.51
C ILE A 146 -16.52 -11.49 -18.71
N SER A 147 -16.23 -12.14 -19.84
CA SER A 147 -16.73 -13.48 -20.13
C SER A 147 -16.27 -14.54 -19.12
N VAL A 148 -15.01 -14.46 -18.67
CA VAL A 148 -14.48 -15.35 -17.63
C VAL A 148 -15.16 -15.10 -16.28
N MET A 149 -15.33 -13.83 -15.91
CA MET A 149 -16.02 -13.43 -14.68
C MET A 149 -17.48 -13.90 -14.65
N ASP A 150 -18.22 -13.70 -15.74
CA ASP A 150 -19.61 -14.15 -15.86
C ASP A 150 -19.72 -15.67 -15.72
N ALA A 151 -18.78 -16.40 -16.32
CA ALA A 151 -18.76 -17.85 -16.25
C ALA A 151 -18.47 -18.36 -14.81
N LEU A 152 -17.58 -17.70 -14.08
CA LEU A 152 -17.30 -17.99 -12.67
C LEU A 152 -18.48 -17.60 -11.76
N ALA A 153 -19.11 -16.46 -12.04
CA ALA A 153 -20.32 -16.02 -11.35
C ALA A 153 -21.46 -17.03 -11.52
N GLY A 154 -21.64 -17.57 -12.73
CA GLY A 154 -22.58 -18.65 -13.01
C GLY A 154 -22.32 -19.95 -12.23
N LYS A 155 -21.11 -20.15 -11.69
CA LYS A 155 -20.75 -21.28 -10.80
C LYS A 155 -20.78 -20.90 -9.31
N GLY A 156 -21.19 -19.66 -8.98
CA GLY A 156 -21.39 -19.18 -7.61
C GLY A 156 -20.18 -18.50 -6.97
N PHE A 157 -19.20 -18.06 -7.76
CA PHE A 157 -18.03 -17.34 -7.25
C PHE A 157 -18.12 -15.84 -7.54
N GLU A 158 -17.81 -15.02 -6.55
CA GLU A 158 -17.69 -13.57 -6.70
C GLU A 158 -16.27 -13.21 -7.17
N CYS A 159 -16.18 -12.38 -8.21
CA CYS A 159 -14.92 -11.98 -8.82
C CYS A 159 -14.73 -10.47 -8.70
N VAL A 160 -13.48 -10.04 -8.48
CA VAL A 160 -13.07 -8.64 -8.46
C VAL A 160 -12.03 -8.41 -9.55
N PRO A 161 -12.31 -7.55 -10.53
CA PRO A 161 -11.33 -7.23 -11.56
C PRO A 161 -10.18 -6.36 -11.04
N GLN A 162 -9.02 -6.48 -11.69
CA GLN A 162 -7.91 -5.53 -11.59
C GLN A 162 -7.41 -5.28 -10.15
N VAL A 163 -7.24 -6.34 -9.38
CA VAL A 163 -6.80 -6.25 -7.98
C VAL A 163 -5.29 -6.06 -7.91
N GLY A 164 -4.84 -4.91 -7.40
CA GLY A 164 -3.42 -4.64 -7.20
C GLY A 164 -3.09 -3.16 -7.00
N VAL A 165 -1.80 -2.82 -7.05
CA VAL A 165 -1.29 -1.45 -6.91
C VAL A 165 -0.14 -1.17 -7.89
N SER A 166 0.01 0.08 -8.32
CA SER A 166 1.19 0.59 -9.05
C SER A 166 1.65 -0.26 -10.25
N GLY A 167 0.73 -0.68 -11.13
CA GLY A 167 1.05 -1.41 -12.37
C GLY A 167 1.11 -2.93 -12.22
N PHE A 168 1.02 -3.45 -11.00
CA PHE A 168 0.90 -4.89 -10.73
C PHE A 168 -0.55 -5.21 -10.34
N PHE A 169 -1.41 -5.33 -11.35
CA PHE A 169 -2.83 -5.70 -11.20
C PHE A 169 -3.04 -7.16 -11.60
N ILE A 170 -3.81 -7.91 -10.84
CA ILE A 170 -4.32 -9.22 -11.25
C ILE A 170 -5.62 -8.98 -12.00
N ASP A 171 -5.74 -9.54 -13.20
CA ASP A 171 -6.88 -9.27 -14.09
C ASP A 171 -8.20 -9.63 -13.41
N ILE A 172 -8.29 -10.81 -12.78
CA ILE A 172 -9.47 -11.23 -12.02
C ILE A 172 -9.05 -11.90 -10.70
N ALA A 173 -9.56 -11.43 -9.56
CA ALA A 173 -9.38 -12.07 -8.26
C ALA A 173 -10.69 -12.72 -7.78
N VAL A 174 -10.65 -14.01 -7.44
CA VAL A 174 -11.83 -14.76 -6.99
C VAL A 174 -11.92 -14.73 -5.46
N ARG A 175 -13.04 -14.25 -4.91
CA ARG A 175 -13.26 -14.13 -3.46
C ARG A 175 -13.56 -15.48 -2.78
N ASP A 176 -13.18 -15.58 -1.51
CA ASP A 176 -13.56 -16.72 -0.65
C ASP A 176 -14.96 -16.49 -0.06
N PRO A 177 -15.97 -17.31 -0.44
CA PRO A 177 -17.34 -17.14 0.08
C PRO A 177 -17.44 -17.31 1.61
N GLY A 178 -16.55 -18.09 2.22
CA GLY A 178 -16.56 -18.36 3.66
C GLY A 178 -15.71 -17.39 4.49
N MET A 179 -14.96 -16.49 3.86
CA MET A 179 -14.08 -15.54 4.54
C MET A 179 -14.02 -14.20 3.79
N PRO A 180 -14.91 -13.25 4.12
CA PRO A 180 -14.88 -11.91 3.54
C PRO A 180 -13.50 -11.25 3.64
N GLY A 181 -13.07 -10.59 2.55
CA GLY A 181 -11.75 -10.00 2.39
C GLY A 181 -10.64 -10.96 1.93
N ARG A 182 -10.84 -12.29 1.94
CA ARG A 182 -9.83 -13.23 1.39
C ARG A 182 -10.11 -13.52 -0.09
N TYR A 183 -9.04 -13.62 -0.88
CA TYR A 183 -9.09 -14.15 -2.24
C TYR A 183 -8.60 -15.60 -2.27
N LEU A 184 -9.28 -16.44 -3.05
CA LEU A 184 -8.93 -17.85 -3.27
C LEU A 184 -7.83 -18.00 -4.33
N MET A 185 -7.91 -17.18 -5.37
CA MET A 185 -7.11 -17.31 -6.58
C MET A 185 -7.11 -16.00 -7.37
N GLY A 186 -5.99 -15.71 -8.03
CA GLY A 186 -5.91 -14.73 -9.11
C GLY A 186 -5.94 -15.44 -10.46
N ILE A 187 -6.65 -14.88 -11.43
CA ILE A 187 -6.73 -15.35 -12.80
C ILE A 187 -6.12 -14.28 -13.69
N GLU A 188 -5.12 -14.67 -14.49
CA GLU A 188 -4.56 -13.85 -15.55
C GLU A 188 -5.20 -14.24 -16.90
N CYS A 189 -5.69 -13.23 -17.61
CA CYS A 189 -6.26 -13.31 -18.94
C CYS A 189 -5.26 -12.70 -19.92
N ASP A 190 -4.83 -13.45 -20.93
CA ASP A 190 -4.06 -12.86 -22.03
C ASP A 190 -4.92 -11.90 -22.87
N GLY A 191 -4.40 -10.70 -23.11
CA GLY A 191 -4.94 -9.80 -24.13
C GLY A 191 -4.58 -10.30 -25.52
N ALA A 192 -5.55 -10.30 -26.44
CA ALA A 192 -5.43 -10.77 -27.83
C ALA A 192 -4.34 -10.04 -28.68
N THR A 193 -3.63 -9.05 -28.11
CA THR A 193 -2.58 -8.26 -28.78
C THR A 193 -1.15 -8.67 -28.39
N TYR A 194 -0.94 -9.62 -27.46
CA TYR A 194 0.34 -9.76 -26.74
C TYR A 194 1.29 -10.90 -27.18
N HIS A 195 1.24 -11.31 -28.44
CA HIS A 195 2.18 -12.31 -28.96
C HIS A 195 3.15 -11.74 -29.99
N SER A 196 4.32 -11.25 -29.53
CA SER A 196 5.61 -11.43 -30.23
C SER A 196 6.78 -10.65 -29.59
N SER A 197 7.31 -11.11 -28.45
CA SER A 197 8.74 -10.86 -28.16
C SER A 197 9.31 -11.83 -27.11
N LYS A 198 10.62 -12.13 -27.19
CA LYS A 198 11.35 -12.87 -26.14
C LYS A 198 11.33 -12.13 -24.79
N SER A 199 11.25 -10.80 -24.78
CA SER A 199 11.25 -9.98 -23.55
C SER A 199 9.93 -10.00 -22.78
N THR A 200 8.82 -10.42 -23.42
CA THR A 200 7.51 -10.56 -22.77
C THR A 200 7.48 -11.81 -21.89
N ARG A 201 8.11 -12.92 -22.32
CA ARG A 201 8.13 -14.19 -21.56
C ARG A 201 8.92 -14.10 -20.25
N ASP A 202 10.05 -13.41 -20.26
CA ASP A 202 10.86 -13.24 -19.04
C ASP A 202 10.14 -12.33 -18.04
N ARG A 203 9.43 -11.29 -18.52
CA ARG A 203 8.58 -10.43 -17.70
C ARG A 203 7.39 -11.19 -17.10
N ASP A 204 6.70 -12.00 -17.89
CA ASP A 204 5.56 -12.81 -17.42
C ASP A 204 6.00 -13.81 -16.34
N ARG A 205 7.15 -14.48 -16.53
CA ARG A 205 7.67 -15.45 -15.57
C ARG A 205 8.11 -14.81 -14.25
N VAL A 206 8.76 -13.64 -14.33
CA VAL A 206 9.12 -12.85 -13.15
C VAL A 206 7.87 -12.36 -12.43
N ARG A 207 6.88 -11.87 -13.19
CA ARG A 207 5.62 -11.37 -12.65
C ARG A 207 4.83 -12.44 -11.91
N GLN A 208 4.67 -13.62 -12.52
CA GLN A 208 4.02 -14.76 -11.87
C GLN A 208 4.76 -15.15 -10.59
N GLY A 209 6.09 -15.24 -10.63
CA GLY A 209 6.90 -15.56 -9.45
C GLY A 209 6.78 -14.52 -8.32
N VAL A 210 6.62 -13.24 -8.67
CA VAL A 210 6.35 -12.17 -7.68
C VAL A 210 4.97 -12.34 -7.06
N LEU A 211 3.92 -12.54 -7.86
CA LEU A 211 2.55 -12.70 -7.37
C LEU A 211 2.41 -13.96 -6.49
N GLU A 212 2.98 -15.08 -6.92
CA GLU A 212 3.04 -16.32 -6.13
C GLU A 212 3.87 -16.13 -4.84
N GLY A 213 4.98 -15.39 -4.92
CA GLY A 213 5.79 -15.02 -3.75
C GLY A 213 5.07 -14.12 -2.75
N LEU A 214 4.09 -13.35 -3.21
CA LEU A 214 3.16 -12.58 -2.37
C LEU A 214 2.04 -13.46 -1.78
N GLY A 215 1.96 -14.75 -2.15
CA GLY A 215 0.98 -15.69 -1.62
C GLY A 215 -0.28 -15.85 -2.48
N TRP A 216 -0.28 -15.35 -3.73
CA TRP A 216 -1.37 -15.61 -4.66
C TRP A 216 -1.28 -17.02 -5.24
N ASN A 217 -2.42 -17.69 -5.35
CA ASN A 217 -2.57 -18.84 -6.25
C ASN A 217 -2.98 -18.29 -7.62
N ILE A 218 -2.12 -18.40 -8.64
CA ILE A 218 -2.36 -17.82 -9.96
C ILE A 218 -2.75 -18.91 -10.97
N ARG A 219 -3.83 -18.68 -11.72
CA ARG A 219 -4.20 -19.45 -12.91
C ARG A 219 -4.18 -18.55 -14.13
N ARG A 220 -3.76 -19.08 -15.28
CA ARG A 220 -3.80 -18.37 -16.55
C ARG A 220 -4.85 -19.02 -17.45
N ILE A 221 -5.66 -18.20 -18.10
CA ILE A 221 -6.58 -18.61 -19.16
C ILE A 221 -6.14 -17.95 -20.45
N TRP A 222 -5.96 -18.75 -21.50
CA TRP A 222 -5.65 -18.25 -22.83
C TRP A 222 -6.94 -17.96 -23.60
N SER A 223 -7.06 -16.78 -24.17
CA SER A 223 -8.19 -16.26 -24.90
C SER A 223 -8.53 -17.19 -26.06
N THR A 224 -7.52 -17.70 -26.77
CA THR A 224 -7.68 -18.65 -27.87
C THR A 224 -8.30 -19.98 -27.45
N ASP A 225 -7.98 -20.46 -26.26
CA ASP A 225 -8.47 -21.73 -25.72
C ASP A 225 -9.87 -21.52 -25.11
N TRP A 226 -10.07 -20.38 -24.45
CA TRP A 226 -11.37 -19.94 -23.94
C TRP A 226 -12.41 -19.78 -25.04
N PHE A 227 -12.08 -19.12 -26.15
CA PHE A 227 -13.00 -18.94 -27.27
C PHE A 227 -13.41 -20.27 -27.91
N LYS A 228 -12.53 -21.27 -27.90
CA LYS A 228 -12.84 -22.59 -28.46
C LYS A 228 -13.64 -23.43 -27.49
N HIS A 229 -13.16 -23.59 -26.25
CA HIS A 229 -13.62 -24.59 -25.30
C HIS A 229 -13.73 -24.00 -23.86
N PRO A 230 -14.62 -23.03 -23.62
CA PRO A 230 -14.65 -22.28 -22.35
C PRO A 230 -14.97 -23.17 -21.13
N GLU A 231 -15.88 -24.14 -21.27
CA GLU A 231 -16.19 -25.10 -20.20
C GLU A 231 -15.01 -26.03 -19.87
N ALA A 232 -14.15 -26.35 -20.85
CA ALA A 232 -12.99 -27.21 -20.62
C ALA A 232 -11.92 -26.48 -19.79
N GLU A 233 -11.71 -25.19 -20.06
CA GLU A 233 -10.80 -24.33 -19.30
C GLU A 233 -11.34 -23.98 -17.91
N LEU A 234 -12.66 -23.74 -17.81
CA LEU A 234 -13.30 -23.34 -16.55
C LEU A 234 -13.36 -24.48 -15.53
N LYS A 235 -13.63 -25.71 -15.98
CA LYS A 235 -13.84 -26.86 -15.08
C LYS A 235 -12.71 -27.10 -14.07
N PRO A 236 -11.42 -27.20 -14.47
CA PRO A 236 -10.33 -27.42 -13.50
C PRO A 236 -10.18 -26.26 -12.52
N ILE A 237 -10.43 -25.02 -12.95
CA ILE A 237 -10.39 -23.83 -12.08
C ILE A 237 -11.49 -23.92 -11.01
N VAL A 238 -12.72 -24.25 -11.40
CA VAL A 238 -13.85 -24.40 -10.48
C VAL A 238 -13.63 -25.52 -9.46
N GLU A 239 -13.09 -26.66 -9.90
CA GLU A 239 -12.76 -27.78 -9.00
C GLU A 239 -11.73 -27.37 -7.94
N GLU A 240 -10.72 -26.59 -8.35
CA GLU A 240 -9.73 -26.06 -7.43
C GLU A 240 -10.28 -25.00 -6.48
N LEU A 241 -11.08 -24.05 -6.99
CA LEU A 241 -11.74 -23.03 -6.17
C LEU A 241 -12.62 -23.66 -5.09
N LYS A 242 -13.37 -24.72 -5.42
CA LYS A 242 -14.17 -25.49 -4.45
C LYS A 242 -13.33 -26.21 -3.39
N ARG A 243 -12.10 -26.61 -3.72
CA ARG A 243 -11.17 -27.22 -2.77
C ARG A 243 -10.57 -26.17 -1.83
N LEU A 244 -10.37 -24.94 -2.32
CA LEU A 244 -9.79 -23.83 -1.56
C LEU A 244 -10.83 -23.05 -0.74
N SER A 245 -12.10 -23.10 -1.12
CA SER A 245 -13.16 -22.34 -0.48
C SER A 245 -13.36 -22.75 0.98
N THR A 246 -13.52 -21.74 1.83
CA THR A 246 -13.81 -21.97 3.25
C THR A 246 -15.28 -22.33 3.40
N PRO A 247 -15.63 -23.39 4.17
CA PRO A 247 -17.03 -23.70 4.45
C PRO A 247 -17.70 -22.53 5.18
N ILE A 248 -18.81 -22.03 4.62
CA ILE A 248 -19.58 -20.94 5.24
C ILE A 248 -20.18 -21.46 6.54
N LYS A 249 -19.68 -21.01 7.69
CA LYS A 249 -20.40 -21.13 8.96
C LYS A 249 -21.53 -20.11 8.92
N GLN A 250 -22.78 -20.57 8.85
CA GLN A 250 -23.94 -19.71 9.04
C GLN A 250 -23.87 -19.08 10.43
N GLN A 251 -23.44 -17.82 10.51
CA GLN A 251 -23.75 -16.94 11.62
C GLN A 251 -24.72 -15.90 11.12
N THR A 252 -25.96 -16.06 11.57
CA THR A 252 -27.07 -15.16 11.37
C THR A 252 -26.81 -13.89 12.18
N SER A 253 -26.51 -12.79 11.52
CA SER A 253 -26.66 -11.45 12.10
C SER A 253 -26.97 -10.46 10.99
N THR A 254 -28.27 -10.26 10.82
CA THR A 254 -28.90 -9.18 10.08
C THR A 254 -28.65 -7.87 10.82
N GLU A 255 -28.00 -6.89 10.20
CA GLU A 255 -28.11 -5.48 10.59
C GLU A 255 -27.78 -4.56 9.40
N SER A 256 -28.85 -4.16 8.71
CA SER A 256 -29.20 -2.80 8.27
C SER A 256 -28.12 -1.93 7.58
N ILE A 257 -28.18 -1.93 6.25
CA ILE A 257 -27.55 -0.94 5.36
C ILE A 257 -28.47 0.29 5.25
N SER A 258 -28.07 1.42 5.80
CA SER A 258 -28.48 2.74 5.31
C SER A 258 -27.60 3.84 5.93
N GLU A 259 -27.14 4.77 5.08
CA GLU A 259 -26.33 5.98 5.39
C GLU A 259 -24.80 5.86 5.29
N VAL A 260 -24.29 5.31 4.17
CA VAL A 260 -22.92 5.61 3.68
C VAL A 260 -22.97 5.94 2.19
N LYS A 261 -23.47 7.13 1.85
CA LYS A 261 -23.33 7.71 0.51
C LYS A 261 -23.12 9.20 0.67
N GLU A 262 -21.89 9.62 0.96
CA GLU A 262 -21.43 10.97 0.57
C GLU A 262 -19.93 11.23 0.77
N LYS A 263 -19.16 10.37 1.46
CA LYS A 263 -17.73 10.64 1.72
C LYS A 263 -16.73 10.04 0.73
N SER A 264 -17.10 9.13 -0.18
CA SER A 264 -16.12 8.41 -1.00
C SER A 264 -15.64 9.16 -2.26
N ALA A 265 -16.20 10.34 -2.57
CA ALA A 265 -15.91 11.03 -3.83
C ALA A 265 -14.69 11.97 -3.77
N GLU A 266 -14.21 12.34 -2.58
CA GLU A 266 -13.17 13.37 -2.42
C GLU A 266 -11.74 12.82 -2.47
N GLU A 267 -11.50 11.59 -2.01
CA GLU A 267 -10.15 10.96 -2.01
C GLU A 267 -9.69 10.45 -3.39
N LEU A 268 -10.63 10.30 -4.35
CA LEU A 268 -10.36 9.80 -5.71
C LEU A 268 -9.83 10.88 -6.68
N SER A 269 -9.66 12.11 -6.20
CA SER A 269 -9.47 13.30 -7.02
C SER A 269 -8.02 13.52 -7.51
N HIS A 270 -7.00 13.13 -6.73
CA HIS A 270 -5.61 13.54 -6.98
C HIS A 270 -4.88 12.76 -8.07
N LYS A 271 -5.26 11.51 -8.35
CA LYS A 271 -4.40 10.56 -9.10
C LYS A 271 -4.59 10.55 -10.62
N ALA A 272 -5.36 11.49 -11.16
CA ALA A 272 -5.68 11.58 -12.60
C ALA A 272 -5.13 12.83 -13.31
N ALA A 273 -4.43 13.73 -12.60
CA ALA A 273 -3.87 14.95 -13.18
C ALA A 273 -2.55 14.65 -13.91
N LYS A 274 -2.33 15.26 -15.09
CA LYS A 274 -1.09 15.09 -15.87
C LYS A 274 0.04 15.98 -15.36
N THR A 275 -0.29 17.08 -14.70
CA THR A 275 0.69 18.06 -14.19
C THR A 275 0.43 18.42 -12.72
N LEU A 276 1.47 18.90 -12.04
CA LEU A 276 1.38 19.39 -10.67
C LEU A 276 0.36 20.53 -10.53
N GLU A 277 0.29 21.41 -11.54
CA GLU A 277 -0.69 22.50 -11.61
C GLU A 277 -2.13 22.00 -11.62
N GLU A 278 -2.43 20.98 -12.43
CA GLU A 278 -3.76 20.35 -12.47
C GLU A 278 -4.10 19.69 -11.14
N ALA A 279 -3.13 19.03 -10.50
CA ALA A 279 -3.33 18.38 -9.20
C ALA A 279 -3.65 19.38 -8.08
N LEU A 280 -2.89 20.48 -7.99
CA LEU A 280 -3.11 21.54 -7.01
C LEU A 280 -4.42 22.30 -7.29
N THR A 281 -4.72 22.60 -8.55
CA THR A 281 -5.97 23.26 -8.95
C THR A 281 -7.19 22.40 -8.63
N ARG A 282 -7.07 21.07 -8.78
CA ARG A 282 -8.14 20.16 -8.40
C ARG A 282 -8.26 20.02 -6.88
N TYR A 283 -7.15 20.05 -6.14
CA TYR A 283 -7.19 20.00 -4.68
C TYR A 283 -7.80 21.23 -4.05
N LYS A 284 -7.59 22.39 -4.67
CA LYS A 284 -8.25 23.64 -4.29
C LYS A 284 -9.77 23.46 -4.12
N LEU A 285 -10.43 22.70 -4.99
CA LEU A 285 -11.87 22.46 -4.92
C LEU A 285 -12.30 21.72 -3.64
N VAL A 286 -11.43 20.84 -3.11
CA VAL A 286 -11.67 20.11 -1.85
C VAL A 286 -11.62 21.07 -0.67
N ILE A 287 -10.60 21.94 -0.64
CA ILE A 287 -10.45 22.96 0.40
C ILE A 287 -11.63 23.94 0.36
N GLU A 288 -12.01 24.40 -0.84
CA GLU A 288 -13.13 25.34 -1.03
C GLU A 288 -14.48 24.75 -0.61
N LYS A 289 -14.67 23.42 -0.72
CA LYS A 289 -15.89 22.76 -0.25
C LYS A 289 -15.99 22.77 1.29
N LYS A 290 -14.88 22.58 2.01
CA LYS A 290 -14.85 22.63 3.47
C LYS A 290 -14.83 24.06 4.02
N TYR A 291 -14.18 24.98 3.31
CA TYR A 291 -14.01 26.37 3.68
C TYR A 291 -14.56 27.34 2.61
N PRO A 292 -15.89 27.34 2.37
CA PRO A 292 -16.50 28.12 1.28
C PRO A 292 -16.44 29.64 1.50
N ASN A 293 -16.29 30.08 2.76
CA ASN A 293 -16.32 31.49 3.15
C ASN A 293 -14.92 32.08 3.39
N THR A 294 -13.83 31.38 3.06
CA THR A 294 -12.49 31.97 3.16
C THR A 294 -12.35 33.05 2.10
N GLU A 295 -11.88 34.23 2.53
CA GLU A 295 -11.64 35.35 1.63
C GLU A 295 -10.65 34.97 0.52
N PRO A 296 -10.85 35.41 -0.74
CA PRO A 296 -10.04 34.96 -1.88
C PRO A 296 -8.52 35.12 -1.71
N HIS A 297 -8.11 36.19 -1.02
CA HIS A 297 -6.70 36.50 -0.74
C HIS A 297 -6.11 35.70 0.42
N GLU A 298 -6.96 35.04 1.22
CA GLU A 298 -6.55 34.20 2.37
C GLU A 298 -6.54 32.71 2.04
N LYS A 299 -7.07 32.29 0.89
CA LYS A 299 -7.10 30.88 0.48
C LYS A 299 -5.69 30.30 0.38
N LEU A 300 -5.50 29.06 0.84
CA LEU A 300 -4.23 28.35 0.76
C LEU A 300 -3.81 28.11 -0.68
N LEU A 301 -4.72 27.63 -1.54
CA LEU A 301 -4.45 27.36 -2.95
C LEU A 301 -5.02 28.46 -3.87
N ARG A 302 -4.69 29.71 -3.56
CA ARG A 302 -4.93 30.86 -4.45
C ARG A 302 -3.87 30.93 -5.57
N PRO A 303 -4.12 31.65 -6.68
CA PRO A 303 -3.28 31.60 -7.87
C PRO A 303 -1.79 31.89 -7.62
N ASP A 304 -1.49 32.94 -6.85
CA ASP A 304 -0.14 33.36 -6.45
C ASP A 304 0.58 32.33 -5.56
N MET A 305 -0.17 31.61 -4.70
CA MET A 305 0.43 30.51 -3.93
C MET A 305 0.72 29.30 -4.83
N ILE A 306 -0.21 28.93 -5.72
CA ILE A 306 -0.02 27.79 -6.63
C ILE A 306 1.21 28.01 -7.52
N GLU A 307 1.39 29.21 -8.06
CA GLU A 307 2.56 29.57 -8.86
C GLU A 307 3.88 29.33 -8.11
N HIS A 308 3.98 29.81 -6.86
CA HIS A 308 5.16 29.58 -6.02
C HIS A 308 5.36 28.11 -5.63
N LEU A 309 4.28 27.38 -5.36
CA LEU A 309 4.35 25.94 -5.06
C LEU A 309 4.86 25.12 -6.25
N ILE A 310 4.46 25.49 -7.47
CA ILE A 310 4.94 24.85 -8.70
C ILE A 310 6.40 25.20 -8.98
N MET A 311 6.79 26.46 -8.76
CA MET A 311 8.13 26.96 -9.03
C MET A 311 9.17 26.43 -8.03
N ASP A 312 8.87 26.55 -6.73
CA ASP A 312 9.83 26.31 -5.66
C ASP A 312 9.78 24.88 -5.10
N ARG A 313 8.70 24.15 -5.43
CA ARG A 313 8.43 22.74 -5.07
C ARG A 313 8.85 22.36 -3.65
N PRO A 314 8.33 23.04 -2.60
CA PRO A 314 8.64 22.65 -1.23
C PRO A 314 7.98 21.30 -0.88
N MET A 315 8.75 20.35 -0.36
CA MET A 315 8.28 19.02 0.04
C MET A 315 8.11 18.89 1.56
N THR A 316 8.61 19.86 2.33
CA THR A 316 8.52 19.88 3.79
C THR A 316 8.07 21.24 4.31
N HIS A 317 7.59 21.29 5.56
CA HIS A 317 7.26 22.55 6.24
C HIS A 317 8.46 23.50 6.33
N GLU A 318 9.67 22.96 6.50
CA GLU A 318 10.89 23.77 6.55
C GLU A 318 11.18 24.39 5.18
N GLU A 319 11.10 23.60 4.11
CA GLU A 319 11.26 24.09 2.75
C GLU A 319 10.17 25.09 2.37
N PHE A 320 8.92 24.85 2.75
CA PHE A 320 7.81 25.78 2.53
C PHE A 320 8.07 27.12 3.21
N LYS A 321 8.57 27.11 4.46
CA LYS A 321 8.91 28.34 5.18
C LYS A 321 10.09 29.08 4.54
N LEU A 322 11.07 28.35 4.03
CA LEU A 322 12.30 28.90 3.45
C LEU A 322 12.08 29.44 2.04
N ARG A 323 11.33 28.72 1.20
CA ARG A 323 11.19 28.99 -0.23
C ARG A 323 9.96 29.84 -0.55
N VAL A 324 8.85 29.69 0.18
CA VAL A 324 7.64 30.48 -0.08
C VAL A 324 7.71 31.84 0.63
N PRO A 325 7.50 32.97 -0.09
CA PRO A 325 7.53 34.32 0.48
C PRO A 325 6.66 34.50 1.73
N ALA A 326 7.17 35.24 2.71
CA ALA A 326 6.51 35.43 4.00
C ALA A 326 5.12 36.08 3.88
N TYR A 327 4.95 37.05 2.98
CA TYR A 327 3.66 37.70 2.75
C TYR A 327 2.59 36.72 2.26
N LEU A 328 2.99 35.70 1.49
CA LEU A 328 2.07 34.66 1.04
C LEU A 328 1.67 33.73 2.18
N ARG A 329 2.63 33.34 3.01
CA ARG A 329 2.39 32.44 4.15
C ARG A 329 1.55 33.10 5.25
N GLN A 330 1.81 34.38 5.53
CA GLN A 330 1.14 35.13 6.60
C GLN A 330 -0.29 35.53 6.24
N ASN A 331 -0.58 35.76 4.96
CA ASN A 331 -1.91 36.09 4.50
C ASN A 331 -2.80 34.85 4.32
N THR A 332 -2.25 33.63 4.37
CA THR A 332 -3.05 32.40 4.28
C THR A 332 -3.81 32.12 5.57
N SER A 333 -5.08 31.73 5.45
CA SER A 333 -5.94 31.27 6.55
C SER A 333 -5.25 30.20 7.39
N ALA A 334 -5.11 30.47 8.69
CA ALA A 334 -4.49 29.54 9.64
C ALA A 334 -5.24 28.20 9.73
N LYS A 335 -6.55 28.19 9.48
CA LYS A 335 -7.38 26.97 9.49
C LYS A 335 -7.12 26.11 8.26
N GLU A 336 -7.06 26.72 7.07
CA GLU A 336 -6.72 25.98 5.85
C GLU A 336 -5.29 25.46 5.90
N ALA A 337 -4.33 26.29 6.35
CA ALA A 337 -2.94 25.87 6.46
C ALA A 337 -2.75 24.72 7.48
N ALA A 338 -3.43 24.77 8.63
CA ALA A 338 -3.35 23.69 9.62
C ALA A 338 -3.95 22.37 9.13
N ASP A 339 -5.03 22.44 8.35
CA ASP A 339 -5.75 21.25 7.90
C ASP A 339 -5.18 20.65 6.60
N TYR A 340 -4.61 21.48 5.71
CA TYR A 340 -4.36 21.09 4.32
C TYR A 340 -2.96 21.37 3.79
N LEU A 341 -2.10 22.10 4.51
CA LEU A 341 -0.74 22.35 4.03
C LEU A 341 0.06 21.04 3.88
N ASP A 342 -0.10 20.10 4.80
CA ASP A 342 0.54 18.78 4.72
C ASP A 342 0.19 18.05 3.42
N ASP A 343 -1.08 18.04 3.04
CA ASP A 343 -1.55 17.38 1.82
C ASP A 343 -1.03 18.11 0.55
N VAL A 344 -0.94 19.44 0.60
CA VAL A 344 -0.39 20.23 -0.52
C VAL A 344 1.10 19.93 -0.74
N LEU A 345 1.90 19.86 0.32
CA LEU A 345 3.32 19.49 0.24
C LEU A 345 3.49 18.02 -0.21
N GLU A 346 2.55 17.17 0.17
CA GLU A 346 2.50 15.78 -0.25
C GLU A 346 2.21 15.62 -1.75
N ILE A 347 1.26 16.40 -2.29
CA ILE A 347 1.00 16.45 -3.75
C ILE A 347 2.29 16.83 -4.51
N ILE A 348 3.04 17.81 -4.02
CA ILE A 348 4.31 18.23 -4.64
C ILE A 348 5.35 17.11 -4.60
N THR A 349 5.46 16.41 -3.47
CA THR A 349 6.39 15.28 -3.27
C THR A 349 6.07 14.11 -4.21
N ASP A 350 4.79 13.78 -4.38
CA ASP A 350 4.34 12.71 -5.28
C ASP A 350 4.72 13.03 -6.74
N TYR A 351 4.58 14.28 -7.18
CA TYR A 351 4.96 14.70 -8.54
C TYR A 351 6.48 14.75 -8.76
N GLU A 352 7.27 15.22 -7.79
CA GLU A 352 8.73 15.21 -7.88
C GLU A 352 9.27 13.78 -8.02
N SER A 353 8.67 12.82 -7.31
CA SER A 353 9.04 11.41 -7.39
C SER A 353 8.72 10.78 -8.76
N ILE A 354 7.59 11.16 -9.36
CA ILE A 354 7.19 10.69 -10.71
C ILE A 354 8.11 11.25 -11.79
N GLU A 355 8.44 12.55 -11.72
CA GLU A 355 9.36 13.19 -12.68
C GLU A 355 10.78 12.60 -12.54
N SER A 356 11.26 12.41 -11.31
CA SER A 356 12.56 11.79 -11.03
C SER A 356 12.66 10.37 -11.60
N PHE A 357 11.61 9.55 -11.42
CA PHE A 357 11.59 8.17 -11.93
C PHE A 357 11.50 8.12 -13.47
N SER A 358 10.80 9.07 -14.08
CA SER A 358 10.68 9.20 -15.53
C SER A 358 12.02 9.57 -16.18
N LEU A 359 12.79 10.46 -15.55
CA LEU A 359 14.13 10.86 -16.00
C LEU A 359 15.13 9.71 -15.90
N VAL A 360 15.15 8.96 -14.78
CA VAL A 360 16.02 7.78 -14.60
C VAL A 360 15.68 6.68 -15.62
N SER A 361 14.40 6.49 -15.96
CA SER A 361 13.95 5.51 -16.95
C SER A 361 14.36 5.86 -18.39
N GLN A 362 14.48 7.15 -18.70
CA GLN A 362 14.97 7.63 -19.99
C GLN A 362 16.48 7.47 -20.12
N GLU A 363 17.25 7.77 -19.07
CA GLU A 363 18.72 7.57 -19.05
C GLU A 363 19.12 6.08 -19.12
N MET A 364 18.31 5.16 -18.58
CA MET A 364 18.55 3.72 -18.69
C MET A 364 18.17 3.12 -20.05
N SER A 365 17.42 3.86 -20.87
CA SER A 365 16.96 3.44 -22.20
C SER A 365 17.80 4.03 -23.34
N SER A 366 18.75 4.93 -23.02
CA SER A 366 19.76 5.52 -23.90
C SER A 366 21.13 4.90 -23.65
#